data_AF-A0A6A4V2S6-F1
#
_entry.id   AF-A0A6A4V2S6-F1
#
_cell.length_a   1.000
_cell.length_b   1.000
_cell.length_c   1.000
_cell.angle_alpha   90.00
_cell.angle_beta   90.00
_cell.angle_gamma   90.00
#
_symmetry.space_group_name_H-M   'P 1'
#
loop_
_entity.id
_entity.type
_entity.pdbx_description
1 polymer ?
#
loop_
_entity_poly.entity_id
_entity_poly.type
_entity_poly.pdbx_seq_one_letter_code
_entity_poly.pdbx_strand_id
1 'polypeptide(L)'
;MYTFEEKEKILELYLSWAKTSKELAREYDLGNPKKIRKWRDMKLKHGRLIDQRGKSVKGITMKGRPKFVRIEDMNKEELIKHIRMIEDIKKAMA
;
A
#
# COMPACT_ATOMS: atom_id res chain seq x y z
N MET A 1 7.65 -15.44 -2.77
CA MET A 1 7.53 -13.96 -2.82
C MET A 1 8.65 -13.44 -3.70
N TYR A 2 8.35 -12.86 -4.87
CA TYR A 2 9.37 -12.49 -5.85
C TYR A 2 10.27 -11.34 -5.37
N THR A 3 11.58 -11.50 -5.56
CA THR A 3 12.61 -10.47 -5.30
C THR A 3 12.50 -9.33 -6.32
N PHE A 4 13.27 -8.26 -6.14
CA PHE A 4 13.32 -7.18 -7.13
C PHE A 4 13.98 -7.62 -8.43
N GLU A 5 15.09 -8.36 -8.34
CA GLU A 5 15.85 -8.86 -9.49
C GLU A 5 15.00 -9.77 -10.38
N GLU A 6 14.22 -10.66 -9.79
CA GLU A 6 13.31 -11.54 -10.54
C GLU A 6 12.27 -10.74 -11.32
N LYS A 7 11.73 -9.67 -10.71
CA LYS A 7 10.76 -8.80 -11.39
C LYS A 7 11.40 -8.01 -12.53
N GLU A 8 12.67 -7.61 -12.37
CA GLU A 8 13.41 -6.92 -13.43
C GLU A 8 13.67 -7.84 -14.63
N LYS A 9 14.11 -9.08 -14.40
CA LYS A 9 14.29 -10.08 -15.47
C LYS A 9 12.99 -10.34 -16.24
N ILE A 10 11.88 -10.53 -15.53
CA ILE A 10 10.56 -10.71 -16.17
C ILE A 10 10.17 -9.47 -16.98
N LEU A 11 10.45 -8.28 -16.47
CA LEU A 11 10.13 -7.03 -17.14
C LEU A 11 10.99 -6.81 -18.38
N GLU A 12 12.27 -7.20 -18.37
CA GLU A 12 13.16 -7.18 -19.53
C GLU A 12 12.66 -8.11 -20.64
N LEU A 13 12.26 -9.34 -20.29
CA LEU A 13 11.64 -10.27 -21.24
C LEU A 13 10.34 -9.70 -21.85
N TYR A 14 9.55 -8.98 -21.06
CA TYR A 14 8.35 -8.31 -21.55
C TYR A 14 8.67 -7.12 -22.47
N LEU A 15 9.69 -6.31 -22.14
CA LEU A 15 10.09 -5.14 -22.92
C LEU A 15 10.80 -5.49 -24.22
N SER A 16 11.53 -6.61 -24.25
CA SER A 16 12.15 -7.17 -25.45
C SER A 16 11.14 -7.74 -26.45
N TRP A 17 9.84 -7.74 -26.13
CA TRP A 17 8.77 -8.37 -26.91
C TRP A 17 8.97 -9.87 -27.15
N ALA A 18 9.89 -10.52 -26.42
CA ALA A 18 10.16 -11.95 -26.55
C ALA A 18 8.98 -12.82 -26.09
N LYS A 19 8.21 -12.36 -25.09
CA LYS A 19 7.04 -13.07 -24.54
C LYS A 19 5.92 -12.09 -24.19
N THR A 20 4.69 -12.55 -24.34
CA THR A 20 3.51 -11.76 -23.94
C THR A 20 3.33 -11.77 -22.42
N SER A 21 2.65 -10.75 -21.89
CA SER A 21 2.31 -10.68 -20.46
C SER A 21 1.52 -11.90 -19.95
N LYS A 22 0.76 -12.59 -20.80
CA LYS A 22 0.00 -13.79 -20.42
C LYS A 22 0.92 -15.00 -20.27
N GLU A 23 1.87 -15.18 -21.18
CA GLU A 23 2.84 -16.27 -21.14
C GLU A 23 3.75 -16.13 -19.94
N LEU A 24 4.32 -14.94 -19.73
CA LEU A 24 5.16 -14.64 -18.56
C LEU A 24 4.38 -14.83 -17.24
N ALA A 25 3.10 -14.49 -17.22
CA ALA A 25 2.29 -14.71 -16.03
C ALA A 25 2.00 -16.19 -15.72
N ARG A 26 1.99 -17.07 -16.74
CA ARG A 26 1.86 -18.51 -16.57
C ARG A 26 3.20 -19.14 -16.15
N GLU A 27 4.27 -18.78 -16.84
CA GLU A 27 5.61 -19.32 -16.61
C GLU A 27 6.16 -18.95 -15.22
N TYR A 28 5.92 -17.71 -14.78
CA TYR A 28 6.34 -17.21 -13.48
C TYR A 28 5.19 -17.17 -12.46
N ASP A 29 4.11 -17.93 -12.68
CA ASP A 29 2.95 -18.05 -11.77
C ASP A 29 2.54 -16.72 -11.09
N LEU A 30 2.41 -15.65 -11.89
CA LEU A 30 2.18 -14.30 -11.35
C LEU A 30 0.74 -14.09 -10.90
N GLY A 31 -0.16 -15.05 -11.15
CA GLY A 31 -1.60 -15.03 -10.90
C GLY A 31 -2.39 -13.96 -11.68
N ASN A 32 -1.75 -12.86 -12.10
CA ASN A 32 -2.38 -11.79 -12.88
C ASN A 32 -1.38 -11.13 -13.86
N PRO A 33 -1.61 -11.25 -15.18
CA PRO A 33 -0.80 -10.60 -16.23
C PRO A 33 -0.69 -9.07 -16.09
N LYS A 34 -1.68 -8.41 -15.47
CA LYS A 34 -1.66 -6.96 -15.26
C LYS A 34 -0.53 -6.51 -14.32
N LYS A 35 0.03 -7.41 -13.51
CA LYS A 35 1.17 -7.09 -12.63
C LYS A 35 2.39 -6.64 -13.45
N ILE A 36 2.66 -7.27 -14.59
CA ILE A 36 3.80 -6.92 -15.46
C ILE A 36 3.64 -5.51 -16.03
N ARG A 37 2.41 -5.14 -16.46
CA ARG A 37 2.12 -3.78 -16.93
C ARG A 37 2.32 -2.75 -15.80
N LYS A 38 1.85 -3.05 -14.58
CA LYS A 38 2.08 -2.21 -13.42
C LYS A 38 3.57 -2.01 -13.12
N TRP A 39 4.39 -3.05 -13.29
CA TRP A 39 5.85 -2.97 -13.15
C TRP A 39 6.48 -2.08 -14.22
N ARG A 40 6.05 -2.20 -15.48
CA ARG A 40 6.45 -1.29 -16.56
C ARG A 40 6.14 0.17 -16.22
N ASP A 41 4.90 0.47 -15.85
CA ASP A 41 4.46 1.84 -15.57
C ASP A 41 5.21 2.43 -14.36
N MET A 42 5.50 1.59 -13.37
CA MET A 42 6.31 1.97 -12.22
C MET A 42 7.76 2.29 -12.61
N LYS A 43 8.39 1.45 -13.45
CA LYS A 43 9.75 1.69 -13.96
C LYS A 43 9.79 2.95 -14.83
N LEU A 44 8.77 3.21 -15.65
CA LEU A 44 8.67 4.43 -16.45
C LEU A 44 8.53 5.69 -15.56
N LYS A 45 7.72 5.62 -14.50
CA LYS A 45 7.46 6.76 -13.61
C LYS A 45 8.62 7.08 -12.68
N HIS A 46 9.36 6.06 -12.22
CA HIS A 46 10.34 6.22 -11.14
C HIS A 46 11.77 5.84 -11.53
N GLY A 47 12.00 5.37 -12.76
CA GLY A 47 13.29 4.85 -13.23
C GLY A 47 13.66 3.47 -12.68
N ARG A 48 12.93 2.96 -11.68
CA ARG A 48 13.19 1.67 -11.01
C ARG A 48 11.90 1.04 -10.49
N LEU A 49 11.95 -0.26 -10.21
CA LEU A 49 10.90 -0.93 -9.44
C LEU A 49 10.98 -0.51 -7.96
N ILE A 50 9.84 -0.20 -7.36
CA ILE A 50 9.73 0.24 -5.97
C ILE A 50 8.78 -0.69 -5.23
N ASP A 51 9.17 -1.15 -4.04
CA ASP A 51 8.25 -1.79 -3.12
C ASP A 51 7.47 -0.73 -2.35
N GLN A 52 6.16 -0.72 -2.57
CA GLN A 52 5.22 0.19 -1.92
C GLN A 52 4.41 -0.49 -0.81
N ARG A 53 4.76 -1.73 -0.42
CA ARG A 53 4.10 -2.41 0.71
C ARG A 53 4.27 -1.59 1.99
N GLY A 54 3.16 -1.43 2.73
CA GLY A 54 3.12 -0.65 3.97
C GLY A 54 3.31 0.86 3.82
N LYS A 55 3.48 1.39 2.60
CA LYS A 55 3.64 2.82 2.36
C LYS A 55 2.31 3.45 1.95
N SER A 56 1.93 4.52 2.64
CA SER A 56 0.80 5.36 2.25
C SER A 56 1.11 6.10 0.95
N VAL A 57 0.23 6.02 -0.03
CA VAL A 57 0.33 6.81 -1.27
C VAL A 57 -0.14 8.23 -0.95
N LYS A 58 0.75 9.22 -1.12
CA LYS A 58 0.44 10.65 -0.90
C LYS A 58 -0.75 11.05 -1.80
N GLY A 59 -1.82 11.58 -1.22
CA GLY A 59 -3.03 12.01 -1.95
C GLY A 59 -4.13 10.96 -2.08
N ILE A 60 -3.91 9.71 -1.68
CA ILE A 60 -5.01 8.74 -1.50
C ILE A 60 -5.33 8.69 -0.01
N THR A 61 -6.40 9.37 0.40
CA THR A 61 -6.97 9.26 1.75
C THR A 61 -7.62 7.89 1.90
N MET A 62 -6.82 6.83 1.97
CA MET A 62 -7.33 5.57 2.47
C MET A 62 -7.82 5.82 3.89
N LYS A 63 -9.13 5.61 4.13
CA LYS A 63 -9.80 5.63 5.45
C LYS A 63 -9.18 4.56 6.36
N GLY A 64 -7.95 4.78 6.80
CA GLY A 64 -7.40 4.10 7.97
C GLY A 64 -8.01 4.69 9.23
N ARG A 65 -7.80 4.03 10.37
CA ARG A 65 -8.13 4.61 11.68
C ARG A 65 -7.45 5.99 11.78
N PRO A 66 -8.20 7.08 12.04
CA PRO A 66 -7.61 8.38 12.30
C PRO A 66 -6.55 8.24 13.40
N LYS A 67 -5.32 8.66 13.12
CA LYS A 67 -4.22 8.57 14.09
C LYS A 67 -4.34 9.61 15.21
N PHE A 68 -5.09 10.68 14.97
CA PHE A 68 -5.24 11.80 15.88
C PHE A 68 -6.72 12.18 15.95
N VAL A 69 -7.19 12.41 17.18
CA VAL A 69 -8.49 13.00 17.46
C VAL A 69 -8.24 14.50 17.62
N ARG A 70 -8.96 15.34 16.86
CA ARG A 70 -8.85 16.80 16.95
C ARG A 70 -9.72 17.27 18.10
N ILE A 71 -9.09 17.48 19.25
CA ILE A 71 -9.77 17.84 20.50
C ILE A 71 -10.31 19.27 20.42
N GLU A 72 -9.65 20.15 19.65
CA GLU A 72 -10.08 21.54 19.48
C GLU A 72 -11.42 21.69 18.74
N ASP A 73 -11.78 20.70 17.92
CA ASP A 73 -13.03 20.71 17.12
C ASP A 73 -14.23 20.16 17.91
N MET A 74 -14.04 19.68 19.16
CA MET A 74 -15.09 19.04 19.97
C MET A 74 -15.91 20.03 20.79
N ASN A 75 -17.21 19.79 20.90
CA ASN A 75 -18.05 20.51 21.87
C ASN A 75 -17.75 20.05 23.31
N LYS A 76 -18.10 20.85 24.32
CA LYS A 76 -17.89 20.57 25.75
C LYS A 76 -18.42 19.20 26.17
N GLU A 77 -19.59 18.80 25.67
CA GLU A 77 -20.20 17.49 25.97
C GLU A 77 -19.40 16.33 25.38
N GLU A 78 -18.93 16.47 24.14
CA GLU A 78 -18.09 15.48 23.48
C GLU A 78 -16.74 15.34 24.17
N LEU A 79 -16.18 16.46 24.64
CA LEU A 79 -14.94 16.48 25.40
C LEU A 79 -15.07 15.71 26.71
N ILE A 80 -16.16 15.93 27.47
CA ILE A 80 -16.43 15.20 28.72
C ILE A 80 -16.54 13.70 28.45
N LYS A 81 -17.24 13.30 27.38
CA LYS A 81 -17.38 11.89 26.99
C LYS A 81 -16.04 11.27 26.60
N HIS A 82 -15.20 12.03 25.89
CA HIS A 82 -13.85 11.60 25.51
C HIS A 82 -12.95 11.36 26.73
N ILE A 83 -13.00 12.26 27.73
CA ILE A 83 -12.23 12.13 28.97
C ILE A 83 -12.65 10.88 29.74
N ARG A 84 -13.95 10.64 29.92
CA ARG A 84 -14.47 9.43 30.59
C ARG A 84 -14.01 8.15 29.91
N MET A 85 -14.08 8.12 28.57
CA MET A 85 -13.60 6.98 27.78
C MET A 85 -12.10 6.72 28.03
N ILE A 86 -11.27 7.77 28.12
CA ILE A 86 -9.84 7.62 28.41
C ILE A 86 -9.61 7.09 29.83
N GLU A 87 -10.37 7.56 30.82
CA GLU A 87 -10.30 7.10 32.21
C GLU A 87 -10.67 5.61 32.33
N ASP A 88 -11.74 5.19 31.65
CA ASP A 88 -12.18 3.80 31.63
C ASP A 88 -11.11 2.89 31.00
N ILE A 89 -10.49 3.32 29.88
CA ILE A 89 -9.39 2.59 29.24
C ILE A 89 -8.20 2.47 30.19
N LYS A 90 -7.80 3.57 30.84
CA LYS A 90 -6.68 3.54 31.81
C LYS A 90 -6.96 2.60 32.97
N LYS A 91 -8.19 2.58 33.47
CA LYS A 91 -8.62 1.70 34.56
C LYS A 91 -8.65 0.22 34.15
N ALA A 92 -9.01 -0.07 32.90
CA ALA A 92 -9.01 -1.44 32.37
C ALA A 92 -7.60 -1.95 32.02
N MET A 93 -6.63 -1.05 31.82
CA MET A 93 -5.23 -1.37 31.54
C MET A 93 -4.36 -1.55 32.78
N ALA A 94 -4.84 -1.13 33.96
CA ALA A 94 -4.17 -1.25 35.25
C ALA A 94 -4.63 -2.52 35.98
#